data_AF-A0A7Y5R2V3-F1
#
_entry.id   AF-A0A7Y5R2V3-F1
#
_cell.length_a   1.000
_cell.length_b   1.000
_cell.length_c   1.000
_cell.angle_alpha   90.00
_cell.angle_beta   90.00
_cell.angle_gamma   90.00
#
_symmetry.space_group_name_H-M   'P 1'
#
loop_
_entity.id
_entity.type
_entity.pdbx_description
1 polymer ?
#
loop_
_entity_poly.entity_id
_entity_poly.type
_entity_poly.pdbx_seq_one_letter_code
_entity_poly.pdbx_strand_id
1 'polypeptide(L)'
;MIRPKNKWIVWGISIFNALLMLAFSLYWLNLPYTFGDEAFLIKWSSLLKKSLLQIDPKPNPEEVLFVDVSGNKAVIDGVDEFGDKSPYNRIVITDREQLSQFFSLLNRYRHEVRFVLCDVLFAESSPADSLLQVKVDSLGDKLLGVSHLNKSGKHTRPVIRMPYAVSTYNATQGLFLKYPLMLSDSLKTLPLVMYEKLNGARFEYQKGWLFYQINGRRSLHAPIIDFKLRQSDFKVGQTMGEANFAVWPMGTILESQEFMDEESMRAFFKGKLVVIGDFVNDMHRTPFEKLPGLVLLYNAYLTLVSGENALSSWWLAFLFAGYLLLSYRIFFDLQVIKPAWLVKVSRSKFWQAVVNTADELTILTVITFLSYFIFHRHINILILLIYLKIVEYLWKKTPVYLQGKMPQMFKRKHRVTS
;
A
#
# COMPACT_ATOMS: atom_id res chain seq x y z
N MET A 1 -39.01 -14.74 20.01
CA MET A 1 -38.64 -14.48 18.60
C MET A 1 -39.70 -13.57 18.00
N ILE A 2 -39.39 -12.31 17.76
CA ILE A 2 -40.33 -11.37 17.13
C ILE A 2 -39.99 -11.38 15.65
N ARG A 3 -40.79 -12.08 14.83
CA ARG A 3 -40.62 -12.06 13.38
C ARG A 3 -41.33 -10.80 12.85
N PRO A 4 -40.65 -9.92 12.11
CA PRO A 4 -41.29 -8.77 11.48
C PRO A 4 -42.41 -9.27 10.56
N LYS A 5 -43.59 -8.64 10.65
CA LYS A 5 -44.79 -9.06 9.89
C LYS A 5 -44.57 -9.04 8.38
N ASN A 6 -43.69 -8.16 7.88
CA ASN A 6 -43.36 -8.05 6.47
C ASN A 6 -41.88 -8.35 6.22
N LYS A 7 -41.58 -9.58 5.79
CA LYS A 7 -40.22 -10.04 5.49
C LYS A 7 -39.56 -9.22 4.36
N TRP A 8 -40.35 -8.71 3.41
CA TRP A 8 -39.84 -7.96 2.26
C TRP A 8 -39.23 -6.62 2.65
N ILE A 9 -39.83 -5.91 3.60
CA ILE A 9 -39.29 -4.64 4.12
C ILE A 9 -37.91 -4.87 4.75
N VAL A 10 -37.76 -5.95 5.52
CA VAL A 10 -36.48 -6.28 6.17
C VAL A 10 -35.41 -6.64 5.14
N TRP A 11 -35.75 -7.42 4.11
CA TRP A 11 -34.83 -7.70 3.01
C TRP A 11 -34.42 -6.42 2.27
N GLY A 12 -35.36 -5.53 1.97
CA GLY A 12 -35.08 -4.25 1.31
C GLY A 12 -34.12 -3.38 2.12
N ILE A 13 -34.39 -3.22 3.44
CA ILE A 13 -33.51 -2.46 4.34
C ILE A 13 -32.13 -3.13 4.46
N SER A 14 -32.08 -4.47 4.50
CA SER A 14 -30.81 -5.22 4.59
C SER A 14 -29.95 -5.04 3.34
N ILE A 15 -30.56 -5.10 2.15
CA ILE A 15 -29.89 -4.84 0.86
C ILE A 15 -29.37 -3.41 0.81
N PHE A 16 -30.20 -2.43 1.18
CA PHE A 16 -29.80 -1.03 1.21
C PHE A 16 -28.63 -0.78 2.16
N ASN A 17 -28.69 -1.31 3.39
CA ASN A 17 -27.59 -1.20 4.35
C ASN A 17 -26.31 -1.89 3.86
N ALA A 18 -26.42 -3.05 3.21
CA ALA A 18 -25.27 -3.74 2.62
C ALA A 18 -24.61 -2.93 1.49
N LEU A 19 -25.41 -2.26 0.65
CA LEU A 19 -24.90 -1.34 -0.37
C LEU A 19 -24.19 -0.13 0.27
N LEU A 20 -24.75 0.43 1.34
CA LEU A 20 -24.10 1.52 2.09
C LEU A 20 -22.77 1.07 2.71
N MET A 21 -22.72 -0.10 3.33
CA MET A 21 -21.48 -0.68 3.86
C MET A 21 -20.45 -0.90 2.76
N LEU A 22 -20.87 -1.37 1.58
CA LEU A 22 -20.00 -1.54 0.42
C LEU A 22 -19.44 -0.20 -0.05
N ALA A 23 -20.29 0.80 -0.26
CA ALA A 23 -19.88 2.14 -0.67
C ALA A 23 -18.91 2.76 0.36
N PHE A 24 -19.22 2.62 1.65
CA PHE A 24 -18.39 3.11 2.74
C PHE A 24 -17.04 2.40 2.81
N SER A 25 -17.00 1.08 2.63
CA SER A 25 -15.75 0.31 2.56
C SER A 25 -14.88 0.75 1.40
N LEU A 26 -15.49 0.95 0.22
CA LEU A 26 -14.77 1.37 -0.98
C LEU A 26 -14.23 2.80 -0.84
N TYR A 27 -15.03 3.71 -0.28
CA TYR A 27 -14.57 5.05 0.07
C TYR A 27 -13.37 5.00 1.01
N TRP A 28 -13.48 4.21 2.07
CA TRP A 28 -12.43 4.07 3.07
C TRP A 28 -11.12 3.50 2.50
N LEU A 29 -11.21 2.43 1.71
CA LEU A 29 -10.06 1.81 1.06
C LEU A 29 -9.37 2.72 0.06
N ASN A 30 -10.07 3.73 -0.45
CA ASN A 30 -9.53 4.70 -1.38
C ASN A 30 -8.72 5.82 -0.69
N LEU A 31 -8.88 5.98 0.62
CA LEU A 31 -8.15 6.98 1.40
C LEU A 31 -6.67 6.57 1.56
N PRO A 32 -5.74 7.54 1.49
CA PRO A 32 -4.31 7.28 1.63
C PRO A 32 -3.87 7.02 3.08
N TYR A 33 -4.82 7.01 4.03
CA TYR A 33 -4.54 6.85 5.46
C TYR A 33 -4.66 5.38 5.88
N THR A 34 -3.87 5.04 6.89
CA THR A 34 -3.87 3.71 7.49
C THR A 34 -4.04 3.84 9.00
N PHE A 35 -4.92 3.04 9.59
CA PHE A 35 -5.13 3.02 11.04
C PHE A 35 -4.31 1.89 11.67
N GLY A 36 -3.99 2.02 12.96
CA GLY A 36 -3.13 1.05 13.65
C GLY A 36 -3.71 -0.38 13.68
N ASP A 37 -5.03 -0.51 13.73
CA ASP A 37 -5.73 -1.80 13.68
C ASP A 37 -5.61 -2.46 12.29
N GLU A 38 -5.74 -1.67 11.22
CA GLU A 38 -5.54 -2.09 9.84
C GLU A 38 -4.10 -2.59 9.66
N ALA A 39 -3.10 -1.82 10.11
CA ALA A 39 -1.70 -2.21 10.04
C ALA A 39 -1.41 -3.50 10.83
N PHE A 40 -2.00 -3.67 12.02
CA PHE A 40 -1.86 -4.88 12.82
C PHE A 40 -2.44 -6.12 12.13
N LEU A 41 -3.66 -6.02 11.60
CA LEU A 41 -4.31 -7.12 10.89
C LEU A 41 -3.56 -7.49 9.61
N ILE A 42 -3.09 -6.50 8.84
CA ILE A 42 -2.27 -6.71 7.64
C ILE A 42 -0.99 -7.44 8.00
N LYS A 43 -0.29 -7.01 9.05
CA LYS A 43 0.93 -7.67 9.53
C LYS A 43 0.68 -9.14 9.83
N TRP A 44 -0.32 -9.44 10.66
CA TRP A 44 -0.59 -10.81 11.11
C TRP A 44 -1.06 -11.72 9.98
N SER A 45 -1.98 -11.25 9.15
CA SER A 45 -2.48 -12.04 8.03
C SER A 45 -1.41 -12.28 6.96
N SER A 46 -0.56 -11.30 6.69
CA SER A 46 0.63 -11.44 5.83
C SER A 46 1.64 -12.43 6.39
N LEU A 47 1.97 -12.33 7.69
CA LEU A 47 2.83 -13.31 8.36
C LEU A 47 2.25 -14.72 8.29
N LEU A 48 0.94 -14.89 8.51
CA LEU A 48 0.28 -16.18 8.41
C LEU A 48 0.35 -16.73 6.98
N LYS A 49 -0.01 -15.93 5.97
CA LYS A 49 -0.02 -16.36 4.56
C LYS A 49 1.39 -16.72 4.07
N LYS A 50 2.39 -15.91 4.41
CA LYS A 50 3.75 -16.05 3.89
C LYS A 50 4.61 -17.01 4.71
N SER A 51 4.56 -16.93 6.04
CA SER A 51 5.38 -17.77 6.92
C SER A 51 4.76 -19.16 7.11
N LEU A 52 3.45 -19.26 7.35
CA LEU A 52 2.81 -20.55 7.65
C LEU A 52 2.42 -21.30 6.39
N LEU A 53 1.85 -20.63 5.39
CA LEU A 53 1.39 -21.30 4.16
C LEU A 53 2.40 -21.27 3.01
N GLN A 54 3.53 -20.56 3.16
CA GLN A 54 4.57 -20.41 2.13
C GLN A 54 4.03 -19.85 0.79
N ILE A 55 2.93 -19.08 0.83
CA ILE A 55 2.36 -18.43 -0.36
C ILE A 55 2.96 -17.03 -0.46
N ASP A 56 4.11 -16.92 -1.12
CA ASP A 56 4.86 -15.67 -1.28
C ASP A 56 5.49 -15.57 -2.68
N PRO A 57 4.71 -15.21 -3.72
CA PRO A 57 5.24 -15.11 -5.08
C PRO A 57 6.26 -13.96 -5.15
N LYS A 58 7.54 -14.31 -5.27
CA LYS A 58 8.64 -13.35 -5.43
C LYS A 58 8.82 -12.96 -6.90
N PRO A 59 9.23 -11.70 -7.20
CA PRO A 59 9.70 -11.37 -8.53
C PRO A 59 11.02 -12.11 -8.82
N ASN A 60 11.39 -12.21 -10.09
CA ASN A 60 12.66 -12.83 -10.48
C ASN A 60 13.85 -11.92 -10.11
N PRO A 61 14.81 -12.37 -9.27
CA PRO A 61 15.99 -11.57 -8.93
C PRO A 61 16.88 -11.23 -10.13
N GLU A 62 16.84 -12.04 -11.19
CA GLU A 62 17.67 -11.79 -12.38
C GLU A 62 17.16 -10.61 -13.22
N GLU A 63 15.90 -10.20 -13.07
CA GLU A 63 15.30 -9.10 -13.83
C GLU A 63 15.62 -7.71 -13.27
N VAL A 64 16.26 -7.63 -12.10
CA VAL A 64 16.52 -6.38 -11.39
C VAL A 64 17.97 -6.32 -10.95
N LEU A 65 18.58 -5.14 -11.11
CA LEU A 65 19.88 -4.83 -10.53
C LEU A 65 19.70 -3.69 -9.53
N PHE A 66 19.93 -3.97 -8.25
CA PHE A 66 19.94 -2.95 -7.23
C PHE A 66 21.34 -2.37 -7.07
N VAL A 67 21.43 -1.04 -7.14
CA VAL A 67 22.68 -0.28 -7.05
C VAL A 67 22.61 0.64 -5.85
N ASP A 68 23.50 0.43 -4.89
CA ASP A 68 23.57 1.24 -3.68
C ASP A 68 24.52 2.42 -3.85
N VAL A 69 24.03 3.62 -3.56
CA VAL A 69 24.80 4.86 -3.56
C VAL A 69 25.06 5.40 -2.14
N SER A 70 24.83 4.59 -1.10
CA SER A 70 25.02 4.99 0.30
C SER A 70 26.48 5.37 0.61
N GLY A 71 27.44 4.67 0.02
CA GLY A 71 28.88 4.94 0.18
C GLY A 71 29.45 6.04 -0.72
N ASN A 72 28.70 6.47 -1.74
CA ASN A 72 29.19 7.38 -2.78
C ASN A 72 28.68 8.80 -2.52
N LYS A 73 29.27 9.47 -1.53
CA LYS A 73 28.87 10.81 -1.08
C LYS A 73 29.93 11.86 -1.38
N ALA A 74 29.46 13.05 -1.75
CA ALA A 74 30.28 14.25 -1.91
C ALA A 74 29.73 15.37 -1.03
N VAL A 75 30.61 16.29 -0.62
CA VAL A 75 30.24 17.45 0.17
C VAL A 75 30.23 18.68 -0.72
N ILE A 76 29.15 19.46 -0.64
CA ILE A 76 29.02 20.75 -1.32
C ILE A 76 28.77 21.87 -0.30
N ASP A 77 29.01 23.10 -0.72
CA ASP A 77 28.68 24.29 0.06
C ASP A 77 27.16 24.51 0.07
N GLY A 78 26.59 24.60 1.27
CA GLY A 78 25.21 24.90 1.53
C GLY A 78 24.96 26.40 1.65
N VAL A 79 23.68 26.76 1.72
CA VAL A 79 23.25 28.16 1.89
C VAL A 79 23.27 28.56 3.36
N ASP A 80 23.79 29.75 3.67
CA ASP A 80 23.73 30.32 5.02
C ASP A 80 22.35 30.93 5.33
N GLU A 81 22.23 31.59 6.49
CA GLU A 81 20.99 32.25 6.93
C GLU A 81 20.55 33.41 6.03
N PHE A 82 21.45 33.93 5.20
CA PHE A 82 21.19 35.00 4.23
C PHE A 82 20.88 34.45 2.83
N GLY A 83 21.04 33.15 2.62
CA GLY A 83 20.79 32.46 1.35
C GLY A 83 22.01 32.36 0.45
N ASP A 84 23.20 32.77 0.92
CA ASP A 84 24.45 32.74 0.16
C ASP A 84 25.21 31.42 0.37
N LYS A 85 25.93 30.95 -0.65
CA LYS A 85 26.75 29.73 -0.53
C LYS A 85 27.91 29.98 0.44
N SER A 86 27.99 29.17 1.49
CA SER A 86 29.03 29.29 2.52
C SER A 86 29.86 28.00 2.62
N PRO A 87 31.20 28.08 2.62
CA PRO A 87 32.05 26.92 2.82
C PRO A 87 31.97 26.33 4.24
N TYR A 88 31.35 27.06 5.17
CA TYR A 88 31.15 26.64 6.56
C TYR A 88 29.82 25.92 6.77
N ASN A 89 28.85 26.07 5.86
CA ASN A 89 27.66 25.25 5.85
C ASN A 89 27.83 24.16 4.80
N ARG A 90 27.91 22.89 5.20
CA ARG A 90 28.23 21.78 4.30
C ARG A 90 27.03 20.85 4.17
N ILE A 91 26.67 20.51 2.94
CA ILE A 91 25.59 19.57 2.63
C ILE A 91 26.19 18.33 2.00
N VAL A 92 25.80 17.15 2.50
CA VAL A 92 26.18 15.87 1.92
C VAL A 92 25.19 15.50 0.83
N ILE A 93 25.69 15.30 -0.38
CA ILE A 93 24.93 14.85 -1.54
C ILE A 93 25.50 13.53 -2.08
N THR A 94 24.78 12.88 -2.99
CA THR A 94 25.36 11.76 -3.75
C THR A 94 26.40 12.32 -4.72
N ASP A 95 27.56 11.67 -4.80
CA ASP A 95 28.66 12.07 -5.66
C ASP A 95 28.23 12.07 -7.14
N ARG A 96 28.19 13.27 -7.74
CA ARG A 96 27.72 13.48 -9.11
C ARG A 96 28.73 13.03 -10.15
N GLU A 97 30.02 13.03 -9.82
CA GLU A 97 31.07 12.57 -10.72
C GLU A 97 31.02 11.04 -10.85
N GLN A 98 30.97 10.34 -9.71
CA GLN A 98 30.83 8.87 -9.71
C GLN A 98 29.49 8.42 -10.33
N LEU A 99 28.40 9.13 -10.04
CA LEU A 99 27.12 8.85 -10.68
C LEU A 99 27.17 9.08 -12.19
N SER A 100 27.91 10.08 -12.66
CA SER A 100 28.13 10.33 -14.09
C SER A 100 28.96 9.22 -14.73
N GLN A 101 30.01 8.73 -14.06
CA GLN A 101 30.78 7.56 -14.53
C GLN A 101 29.88 6.33 -14.64
N PHE A 102 29.02 6.08 -13.64
CA PHE A 102 28.07 4.98 -13.68
C PHE A 102 27.06 5.13 -14.80
N PHE A 103 26.53 6.32 -15.04
CA PHE A 103 25.62 6.55 -16.18
C PHE A 103 26.36 6.43 -17.51
N SER A 104 27.64 6.78 -17.58
CA SER A 104 28.47 6.51 -18.76
C SER A 104 28.60 5.01 -19.03
N LEU A 105 28.73 4.19 -17.98
CA LEU A 105 28.73 2.74 -18.09
C LEU A 105 27.37 2.20 -18.56
N LEU A 106 26.26 2.68 -17.97
CA LEU A 106 24.91 2.31 -18.43
C LEU A 106 24.66 2.70 -19.89
N ASN A 107 25.18 3.85 -20.34
CA ASN A 107 25.08 4.28 -21.72
C ASN A 107 25.83 3.34 -22.68
N ARG A 108 26.98 2.80 -22.28
CA ARG A 108 27.72 1.79 -23.07
C ARG A 108 26.88 0.53 -23.30
N TYR A 109 26.10 0.12 -22.30
CA TYR A 109 25.22 -1.06 -22.37
C TYR A 109 23.74 -0.69 -22.48
N ARG A 110 23.41 0.48 -23.06
CA ARG A 110 22.04 1.01 -23.06
C ARG A 110 21.04 0.06 -23.68
N HIS A 111 21.43 -0.72 -24.68
CA HIS A 111 20.54 -1.67 -25.36
C HIS A 111 20.20 -2.89 -24.50
N GLU A 112 21.09 -3.26 -23.58
CA GLU A 112 20.91 -4.37 -22.65
C GLU A 112 20.04 -4.00 -21.46
N VAL A 113 20.16 -2.75 -20.98
CA VAL A 113 19.37 -2.24 -19.87
C VAL A 113 17.92 -2.04 -20.30
N ARG A 114 16.98 -2.66 -19.57
CA ARG A 114 15.54 -2.48 -19.82
C ARG A 114 15.08 -1.08 -19.44
N PHE A 115 15.45 -0.64 -18.24
CA PHE A 115 15.04 0.64 -17.67
C PHE A 115 15.92 1.03 -16.48
N VAL A 116 16.00 2.32 -16.17
CA VAL A 116 16.78 2.87 -15.07
C VAL A 116 15.88 3.72 -14.17
N LEU A 117 15.74 3.31 -12.92
CA LEU A 117 15.12 4.09 -11.85
C LEU A 117 16.22 4.72 -10.99
N CYS A 118 16.23 6.05 -10.90
CA CYS A 118 17.21 6.80 -10.11
C CYS A 118 16.51 7.49 -8.93
N ASP A 119 16.52 6.83 -7.77
CA ASP A 119 16.03 7.35 -6.49
C ASP A 119 17.12 8.17 -5.78
N VAL A 120 17.56 9.23 -6.47
CA VAL A 120 18.50 10.22 -5.94
C VAL A 120 17.87 11.60 -6.07
N LEU A 121 17.85 12.35 -4.98
CA LEU A 121 17.36 13.72 -4.98
C LEU A 121 18.42 14.68 -5.54
N PHE A 122 18.06 15.40 -6.60
CA PHE A 122 18.88 16.46 -7.21
C PHE A 122 18.34 17.84 -6.83
N ALA A 123 18.16 18.10 -5.54
CA ALA A 123 17.65 19.38 -5.04
C ALA A 123 18.71 20.50 -5.07
N GLU A 124 19.96 20.14 -4.80
CA GLU A 124 21.08 21.08 -4.71
C GLU A 124 22.00 20.97 -5.93
N SER A 125 22.57 22.10 -6.36
CA SER A 125 23.51 22.16 -7.48
C SER A 125 24.93 21.76 -7.06
N SER A 126 25.63 21.05 -7.94
CA SER A 126 27.01 20.58 -7.79
C SER A 126 27.87 20.99 -8.99
N PRO A 127 29.21 21.19 -8.82
CA PRO A 127 30.11 21.45 -9.93
C PRO A 127 30.09 20.39 -11.04
N ALA A 128 29.78 19.14 -10.69
CA ALA A 128 29.73 18.01 -11.62
C ALA A 128 28.36 17.82 -12.32
N ASP A 129 27.39 18.71 -12.09
CA ASP A 129 26.05 18.58 -12.67
C ASP A 129 26.06 18.62 -14.21
N SER A 130 26.89 19.48 -14.81
CA SER A 130 27.02 19.56 -16.27
C SER A 130 27.54 18.25 -16.87
N LEU A 131 28.48 17.59 -16.18
CA LEU A 131 29.02 16.31 -16.60
C LEU A 131 27.95 15.21 -16.51
N LEU A 132 27.19 15.19 -15.41
CA LEU A 132 26.11 14.24 -15.21
C LEU A 132 24.96 14.44 -16.22
N GLN A 133 24.60 15.69 -16.51
CA GLN A 133 23.51 16.03 -17.43
C GLN A 133 23.71 15.41 -18.81
N VAL A 134 24.94 15.46 -19.35
CA VAL A 134 25.26 14.86 -20.65
C VAL A 134 24.98 13.34 -20.67
N LYS A 135 25.28 12.65 -19.56
CA LYS A 135 25.08 11.20 -19.44
C LYS A 135 23.62 10.85 -19.21
N VAL A 136 22.89 11.68 -18.47
CA VAL A 136 21.44 11.60 -18.28
C VAL A 136 20.71 11.73 -19.61
N ASP A 137 21.04 12.76 -20.40
CA ASP A 137 20.40 13.03 -21.69
C ASP A 137 20.58 11.85 -22.66
N SER A 138 21.74 11.19 -22.59
CA SER A 138 22.07 10.02 -23.43
C SER A 138 21.22 8.78 -23.12
N LEU A 139 20.74 8.62 -21.88
CA LEU A 139 19.83 7.51 -21.51
C LEU A 139 18.42 7.73 -22.05
N GLY A 140 17.99 8.99 -22.15
CA GLY A 140 16.71 9.41 -22.70
C GLY A 140 15.50 8.86 -21.92
N ASP A 141 14.61 8.19 -22.63
CA ASP A 141 13.32 7.70 -22.13
C ASP A 141 13.41 6.50 -21.18
N LYS A 142 14.56 5.81 -21.17
CA LYS A 142 14.87 4.68 -20.27
C LYS A 142 15.13 5.11 -18.82
N LEU A 143 15.41 6.38 -18.59
CA LEU A 143 15.67 6.92 -17.25
C LEU A 143 14.41 7.54 -16.66
N LEU A 144 14.19 7.27 -15.37
CA LEU A 144 13.22 7.97 -14.54
C LEU A 144 13.87 8.35 -13.21
N GLY A 145 13.95 9.65 -12.96
CA GLY A 145 14.38 10.19 -11.68
C GLY A 145 13.22 10.36 -10.70
N VAL A 146 13.56 10.78 -9.49
CA VAL A 146 12.59 11.07 -8.44
C VAL A 146 12.53 12.57 -8.12
N SER A 147 11.36 12.99 -7.67
CA SER A 147 11.14 14.30 -7.06
C SER A 147 10.31 14.17 -5.79
N HIS A 148 10.37 15.18 -4.93
CA HIS A 148 9.57 15.23 -3.71
C HIS A 148 8.74 16.50 -3.64
N LEU A 149 7.67 16.45 -2.85
CA LEU A 149 6.98 17.64 -2.36
C LEU A 149 7.70 18.15 -1.12
N ASN A 150 8.01 19.45 -1.09
CA ASN A 150 8.56 20.10 0.08
C ASN A 150 7.49 20.24 1.18
N LYS A 151 7.88 20.78 2.35
CA LYS A 151 6.96 20.98 3.49
C LYS A 151 5.76 21.89 3.19
N SER A 152 5.85 22.73 2.15
CA SER A 152 4.75 23.59 1.69
C SER A 152 3.86 22.92 0.63
N GLY A 153 4.07 21.63 0.36
CA GLY A 153 3.36 20.87 -0.68
C GLY A 153 3.75 21.25 -2.11
N LYS A 154 4.80 22.07 -2.28
CA LYS A 154 5.30 22.47 -3.59
C LYS A 154 6.31 21.45 -4.11
N HIS A 155 6.27 21.23 -5.42
CA HIS A 155 7.16 20.31 -6.10
C HIS A 155 8.60 20.84 -6.11
N THR A 156 9.54 20.08 -5.57
CA THR A 156 10.97 20.37 -5.70
C THR A 156 11.43 19.91 -7.09
N ARG A 157 11.84 20.85 -7.94
CA ARG A 157 12.34 20.52 -9.28
C ARG A 157 13.79 20.03 -9.18
N PRO A 158 14.15 18.89 -9.80
CA PRO A 158 15.53 18.47 -9.91
C PRO A 158 16.36 19.50 -10.69
N VAL A 159 17.59 19.79 -10.22
CA VAL A 159 18.58 20.61 -10.93
C VAL A 159 19.00 19.92 -12.24
N ILE A 160 19.11 18.59 -12.20
CA ILE A 160 19.36 17.74 -13.36
C ILE A 160 18.06 17.54 -14.15
N ARG A 161 18.07 17.92 -15.43
CA ARG A 161 16.91 17.80 -16.32
C ARG A 161 16.77 16.34 -16.77
N MET A 162 15.70 15.68 -16.31
CA MET A 162 15.34 14.33 -16.73
C MET A 162 13.85 14.10 -16.53
N PRO A 163 13.26 13.06 -17.14
CA PRO A 163 11.94 12.59 -16.73
C PRO A 163 11.97 12.22 -15.25
N TYR A 164 11.02 12.72 -14.47
CA TYR A 164 10.89 12.39 -13.05
C TYR A 164 9.43 12.22 -12.66
N ALA A 165 9.21 11.57 -11.52
CA ALA A 165 7.90 11.48 -10.89
C ALA A 165 8.00 11.57 -9.37
N VAL A 166 6.88 11.87 -8.72
CA VAL A 166 6.87 12.16 -7.28
C VAL A 166 6.99 10.87 -6.47
N SER A 167 8.01 10.79 -5.62
CA SER A 167 8.25 9.68 -4.68
C SER A 167 7.70 9.93 -3.27
N THR A 168 7.04 11.07 -3.05
CA THR A 168 6.41 11.40 -1.77
C THR A 168 5.23 10.47 -1.45
N TYR A 169 5.13 10.08 -0.20
CA TYR A 169 4.01 9.29 0.31
C TYR A 169 3.68 9.70 1.75
N ASN A 170 2.50 9.29 2.22
CA ASN A 170 2.05 9.56 3.58
C ASN A 170 2.39 8.37 4.50
N ALA A 171 3.12 8.64 5.57
CA ALA A 171 3.35 7.67 6.65
C ALA A 171 2.46 8.04 7.84
N THR A 172 1.61 7.11 8.28
CA THR A 172 0.79 7.33 9.49
C THR A 172 1.54 6.76 10.69
N GLN A 173 1.78 7.58 11.72
CA GLN A 173 2.61 7.20 12.88
C GLN A 173 4.03 6.73 12.49
N GLY A 174 4.56 7.28 11.40
CA GLY A 174 5.88 6.91 10.85
C GLY A 174 5.91 5.54 10.18
N LEU A 175 4.76 4.91 9.93
CA LEU A 175 4.63 3.60 9.30
C LEU A 175 4.07 3.74 7.89
N PHE A 176 4.81 3.19 6.94
CA PHE A 176 4.43 3.12 5.53
C PHE A 176 3.61 1.86 5.24
N LEU A 177 2.47 2.00 4.56
CA LEU A 177 1.61 0.87 4.20
C LEU A 177 0.82 1.06 2.90
N LYS A 178 0.32 2.26 2.64
CA LYS A 178 -0.39 2.62 1.41
C LYS A 178 0.44 3.58 0.59
N TYR A 179 0.40 3.42 -0.72
CA TYR A 179 1.07 4.31 -1.65
C TYR A 179 0.04 4.91 -2.62
N PRO A 180 -0.19 6.24 -2.60
CA PRO A 180 -1.15 6.86 -3.50
C PRO A 180 -0.63 6.83 -4.95
N LEU A 181 -1.52 6.55 -5.91
CA LEU A 181 -1.20 6.56 -7.34
C LEU A 181 -1.12 7.98 -7.89
N MET A 182 -1.84 8.91 -7.25
CA MET A 182 -1.86 10.33 -7.57
C MET A 182 -1.71 11.15 -6.29
N LEU A 183 -0.98 12.26 -6.36
CA LEU A 183 -0.93 13.26 -5.30
C LEU A 183 -1.61 14.53 -5.77
N SER A 184 -2.39 15.16 -4.88
CA SER A 184 -3.09 16.42 -5.13
C SER A 184 -3.88 16.41 -6.46
N ASP A 185 -4.52 15.26 -6.77
CA ASP A 185 -5.34 15.00 -7.97
C ASP A 185 -4.69 15.23 -9.34
N SER A 186 -3.40 15.54 -9.39
CA SER A 186 -2.72 16.00 -10.61
C SER A 186 -1.33 15.41 -10.81
N LEU A 187 -0.65 15.02 -9.73
CA LEU A 187 0.72 14.53 -9.80
C LEU A 187 0.74 13.00 -9.76
N LYS A 188 1.05 12.37 -10.89
CA LYS A 188 1.30 10.92 -10.91
C LYS A 188 2.50 10.60 -10.04
N THR A 189 2.37 9.55 -9.24
CA THR A 189 3.47 9.10 -8.42
C THR A 189 4.41 8.16 -9.17
N LEU A 190 5.62 8.01 -8.64
CA LEU A 190 6.69 7.23 -9.26
C LEU A 190 6.29 5.78 -9.60
N PRO A 191 5.64 5.00 -8.71
CA PRO A 191 5.24 3.64 -9.05
C PRO A 191 4.25 3.58 -10.22
N LEU A 192 3.32 4.55 -10.31
CA LEU A 192 2.36 4.63 -11.41
C LEU A 192 3.07 4.95 -12.73
N VAL A 193 3.94 5.97 -12.75
CA VAL A 193 4.68 6.36 -13.96
C VAL A 193 5.59 5.23 -14.44
N MET A 194 6.24 4.54 -13.51
CA MET A 194 7.05 3.36 -13.79
C MET A 194 6.21 2.24 -14.40
N TYR A 195 5.01 1.98 -13.87
CA TYR A 195 4.07 0.99 -14.40
C TYR A 195 3.58 1.35 -15.81
N GLU A 196 3.22 2.60 -16.08
CA GLU A 196 2.85 3.05 -17.42
C GLU A 196 3.98 2.85 -18.43
N LYS A 197 5.22 3.22 -18.07
CA LYS A 197 6.40 3.10 -18.93
C LYS A 197 6.79 1.65 -19.21
N LEU A 198 6.81 0.80 -18.19
CA LEU A 198 7.33 -0.58 -18.31
C LEU A 198 6.31 -1.58 -18.81
N ASN A 199 5.02 -1.32 -18.61
CA ASN A 199 3.94 -2.26 -18.92
C ASN A 199 2.99 -1.72 -20.00
N GLY A 200 3.27 -0.54 -20.58
CA GLY A 200 2.42 0.12 -21.58
C GLY A 200 1.04 0.47 -21.03
N ALA A 201 0.91 0.58 -19.71
CA ALA A 201 -0.37 0.81 -19.07
C ALA A 201 -0.88 2.24 -19.32
N ARG A 202 -2.20 2.40 -19.36
CA ARG A 202 -2.86 3.70 -19.45
C ARG A 202 -3.65 3.95 -18.18
N PHE A 203 -3.26 5.01 -17.47
CA PHE A 203 -4.02 5.53 -16.35
C PHE A 203 -5.01 6.59 -16.82
N GLU A 204 -6.28 6.37 -16.51
CA GLU A 204 -7.36 7.31 -16.80
C GLU A 204 -7.94 7.81 -15.47
N TYR A 205 -7.84 9.12 -15.28
CA TYR A 205 -8.46 9.82 -14.17
C TYR A 205 -9.75 10.49 -14.61
N GLN A 206 -10.85 10.13 -13.96
CA GLN A 206 -12.13 10.82 -14.09
C GLN A 206 -12.38 11.59 -12.79
N LYS A 207 -12.22 12.91 -12.86
CA LYS A 207 -12.42 13.80 -11.71
C LYS A 207 -13.82 13.60 -11.11
N GLY A 208 -13.89 13.37 -9.80
CA GLY A 208 -15.13 13.15 -9.07
C GLY A 208 -15.63 11.70 -9.06
N TRP A 209 -14.98 10.78 -9.77
CA TRP A 209 -15.27 9.36 -9.67
C TRP A 209 -14.52 8.71 -8.51
N LEU A 210 -15.18 7.79 -7.79
CA LEU A 210 -14.58 7.12 -6.62
C LEU A 210 -13.41 6.20 -6.97
N PHE A 211 -13.28 5.81 -8.24
CA PHE A 211 -12.29 4.84 -8.70
C PHE A 211 -11.46 5.41 -9.84
N TYR A 212 -10.25 4.90 -9.99
CA TYR A 212 -9.44 5.14 -11.18
C TYR A 212 -9.62 4.01 -12.17
N GLN A 213 -9.24 4.25 -13.43
CA GLN A 213 -9.16 3.19 -14.41
C GLN A 213 -7.71 2.99 -14.85
N ILE A 214 -7.25 1.75 -14.80
CA ILE A 214 -5.93 1.34 -15.28
C ILE A 214 -6.17 0.19 -16.25
N ASN A 215 -5.85 0.42 -17.53
CA ASN A 215 -6.13 -0.54 -18.61
C ASN A 215 -7.61 -0.98 -18.64
N GLY A 216 -8.54 -0.03 -18.47
CA GLY A 216 -9.99 -0.29 -18.42
C GLY A 216 -10.50 -1.01 -17.16
N ARG A 217 -9.62 -1.32 -16.19
CA ARG A 217 -10.00 -1.94 -14.92
C ARG A 217 -10.10 -0.87 -13.83
N ARG A 218 -11.13 -0.96 -13.00
CA ARG A 218 -11.28 -0.09 -11.82
C ARG A 218 -10.15 -0.36 -10.84
N SER A 219 -9.55 0.69 -10.29
CA SER A 219 -8.43 0.63 -9.35
C SER A 219 -8.69 1.52 -8.15
N LEU A 220 -8.15 1.11 -6.99
CA LEU A 220 -7.99 1.96 -5.82
C LEU A 220 -6.97 3.07 -6.11
N HIS A 221 -7.18 4.25 -5.52
CA HIS A 221 -6.26 5.39 -5.56
C HIS A 221 -5.05 5.20 -4.65
N ALA A 222 -5.20 4.51 -3.51
CA ALA A 222 -4.12 4.28 -2.57
C ALA A 222 -4.13 2.81 -2.11
N PRO A 223 -3.72 1.87 -2.99
CA PRO A 223 -3.68 0.45 -2.62
C PRO A 223 -2.72 0.22 -1.44
N ILE A 224 -3.04 -0.80 -0.64
CA ILE A 224 -2.13 -1.35 0.35
C ILE A 224 -1.00 -2.04 -0.43
N ILE A 225 0.24 -1.74 -0.07
CA ILE A 225 1.40 -2.32 -0.73
C ILE A 225 1.65 -3.73 -0.22
N ASP A 226 1.80 -4.67 -1.15
CA ASP A 226 2.33 -5.97 -0.82
C ASP A 226 3.86 -5.90 -0.79
N PHE A 227 4.43 -6.10 0.40
CA PHE A 227 5.88 -6.16 0.61
C PHE A 227 6.42 -7.50 0.10
N LYS A 228 6.49 -7.62 -1.24
CA LYS A 228 7.03 -8.79 -1.94
C LYS A 228 8.52 -8.92 -1.69
N LEU A 229 9.24 -7.79 -1.78
CA LEU A 229 10.63 -7.68 -1.34
C LEU A 229 10.72 -7.19 0.10
N ARG A 230 11.55 -7.88 0.87
CA ARG A 230 11.85 -7.69 2.29
C ARG A 230 13.35 -7.76 2.51
N GLN A 231 13.84 -7.30 3.66
CA GLN A 231 15.27 -7.32 4.02
C GLN A 231 15.86 -8.72 3.95
N SER A 232 15.08 -9.75 4.29
CA SER A 232 15.50 -11.15 4.17
C SER A 232 15.86 -11.55 2.75
N ASP A 233 15.23 -10.95 1.73
CA ASP A 233 15.40 -11.31 0.33
C ASP A 233 16.71 -10.75 -0.27
N PHE A 234 17.39 -9.85 0.44
CA PHE A 234 18.70 -9.29 0.07
C PHE A 234 19.87 -9.98 0.77
N LYS A 235 19.60 -10.93 1.68
CA LYS A 235 20.64 -11.69 2.35
C LYS A 235 21.15 -12.79 1.43
N VAL A 236 22.42 -13.17 1.60
CA VAL A 236 22.96 -14.35 0.91
C VAL A 236 22.16 -15.57 1.36
N GLY A 237 21.62 -16.29 0.40
CA GLY A 237 20.82 -17.48 0.60
C GLY A 237 21.59 -18.50 1.41
N GLN A 238 20.91 -19.13 2.35
CA GLN A 238 21.52 -20.12 3.23
C GLN A 238 21.56 -21.50 2.57
N THR A 239 20.80 -21.69 1.50
CA THR A 239 20.70 -22.95 0.76
C THR A 239 21.05 -22.79 -0.72
N MET A 240 21.63 -23.85 -1.31
CA MET A 240 21.92 -23.88 -2.76
C MET A 240 20.59 -23.78 -3.54
N GLY A 241 20.46 -22.77 -4.39
CA GLY A 241 19.28 -22.55 -5.24
C GLY A 241 18.36 -21.40 -4.81
N GLU A 242 18.60 -20.77 -3.66
CA GLU A 242 17.92 -19.52 -3.29
C GLU A 242 18.46 -18.36 -4.14
N ALA A 243 17.65 -17.89 -5.10
CA ALA A 243 17.95 -16.68 -5.84
C ALA A 243 17.66 -15.46 -4.95
N ASN A 244 18.70 -14.68 -4.63
CA ASN A 244 18.59 -13.49 -3.78
C ASN A 244 18.73 -12.23 -4.62
N PHE A 245 18.17 -11.14 -4.12
CA PHE A 245 18.35 -9.83 -4.73
C PHE A 245 19.71 -9.29 -4.31
N ALA A 246 20.67 -9.30 -5.22
CA ALA A 246 21.98 -8.73 -4.98
C ALA A 246 21.89 -7.19 -5.01
N VAL A 247 22.40 -6.56 -3.96
CA VAL A 247 22.65 -5.12 -3.91
C VAL A 247 24.13 -4.90 -4.15
N TRP A 248 24.44 -4.13 -5.19
CA TRP A 248 25.82 -3.82 -5.58
C TRP A 248 26.13 -2.37 -5.24
N PRO A 249 27.14 -2.10 -4.40
CA PRO A 249 27.64 -0.74 -4.24
C PRO A 249 28.07 -0.19 -5.59
N MET A 250 27.69 1.05 -5.90
CA MET A 250 28.01 1.67 -7.18
C MET A 250 29.53 1.71 -7.42
N GLY A 251 30.31 1.98 -6.37
CA GLY A 251 31.78 1.96 -6.43
C GLY A 251 32.33 0.60 -6.86
N THR A 252 31.81 -0.49 -6.29
CA THR A 252 32.22 -1.85 -6.66
C THR A 252 31.93 -2.18 -8.12
N ILE A 253 30.80 -1.71 -8.68
CA ILE A 253 30.51 -1.90 -10.11
C ILE A 253 31.52 -1.12 -10.97
N LEU A 254 31.83 0.12 -10.57
CA LEU A 254 32.79 0.97 -11.28
C LEU A 254 34.20 0.37 -11.27
N GLU A 255 34.63 -0.23 -10.16
CA GLU A 255 35.91 -0.96 -10.07
C GLU A 255 35.89 -2.26 -10.87
N SER A 256 34.80 -3.05 -10.75
CA SER A 256 34.69 -4.35 -11.41
C SER A 256 34.73 -4.26 -12.93
N GLN A 257 34.32 -3.13 -13.52
CA GLN A 257 34.38 -2.93 -14.97
C GLN A 257 35.81 -3.00 -15.54
N GLU A 258 36.84 -2.76 -14.71
CA GLU A 258 38.25 -2.83 -15.13
C GLU A 258 38.76 -4.27 -15.24
N PHE A 259 38.10 -5.20 -14.53
CA PHE A 259 38.51 -6.60 -14.41
C PHE A 259 37.58 -7.57 -15.15
N MET A 260 36.34 -7.15 -15.41
CA MET A 260 35.36 -7.95 -16.15
C MET A 260 35.51 -7.73 -17.65
N ASP A 261 35.47 -8.83 -18.42
CA ASP A 261 35.41 -8.75 -19.87
C ASP A 261 34.05 -8.16 -20.35
N GLU A 262 34.01 -7.73 -21.60
CA GLU A 262 32.84 -7.04 -22.16
C GLU A 262 31.59 -7.92 -22.19
N GLU A 263 31.72 -9.23 -22.40
CA GLU A 263 30.60 -10.17 -22.45
C GLU A 263 29.98 -10.34 -21.06
N SER A 264 30.82 -10.50 -20.04
CA SER A 264 30.40 -10.54 -18.64
C SER A 264 29.68 -9.25 -18.22
N MET A 265 30.20 -8.08 -18.60
CA MET A 265 29.54 -6.79 -18.32
C MET A 265 28.22 -6.63 -19.08
N ARG A 266 28.15 -7.10 -20.32
CA ARG A 266 26.91 -7.12 -21.11
C ARG A 266 25.85 -7.99 -20.44
N ALA A 267 26.23 -9.20 -20.04
CA ALA A 267 25.35 -10.14 -19.31
C ALA A 267 24.89 -9.55 -17.97
N PHE A 268 25.76 -8.81 -17.28
CA PHE A 268 25.41 -8.15 -16.02
C PHE A 268 24.27 -7.15 -16.15
N PHE A 269 24.11 -6.46 -17.28
CA PHE A 269 23.03 -5.49 -17.51
C PHE A 269 21.84 -6.03 -18.32
N LYS A 270 21.99 -7.17 -18.99
CA LYS A 270 21.02 -7.72 -19.93
C LYS A 270 19.64 -7.94 -19.33
N GLY A 271 18.64 -7.27 -19.92
CA GLY A 271 17.23 -7.36 -19.55
C GLY A 271 16.88 -6.72 -18.21
N LYS A 272 17.84 -6.13 -17.49
CA LYS A 272 17.63 -5.69 -16.11
C LYS A 272 16.96 -4.34 -16.02
N LEU A 273 16.07 -4.21 -15.03
CA LEU A 273 15.70 -2.95 -14.44
C LEU A 273 16.79 -2.54 -13.44
N VAL A 274 17.51 -1.46 -13.73
CA VAL A 274 18.53 -0.92 -12.83
C VAL A 274 17.87 0.05 -11.86
N VAL A 275 17.89 -0.26 -10.57
CA VAL A 275 17.30 0.56 -9.50
C VAL A 275 18.41 1.10 -8.63
N ILE A 276 18.56 2.43 -8.62
CA ILE A 276 19.65 3.15 -7.98
C ILE A 276 19.08 3.93 -6.81
N GLY A 277 19.64 3.78 -5.62
CA GLY A 277 19.22 4.55 -4.45
C GLY A 277 20.08 4.28 -3.23
N ASP A 278 19.75 4.93 -2.11
CA ASP A 278 20.50 4.81 -0.87
C ASP A 278 19.90 3.71 0.02
N PHE A 279 20.60 2.58 0.16
CA PHE A 279 20.11 1.44 0.94
C PHE A 279 20.30 1.58 2.46
N VAL A 280 21.08 2.58 2.91
CA VAL A 280 21.52 2.69 4.31
C VAL A 280 20.92 3.90 5.00
N ASN A 281 20.98 5.07 4.36
CA ASN A 281 20.58 6.33 4.95
C ASN A 281 19.09 6.66 4.73
N ASP A 282 18.46 6.07 3.71
CA ASP A 282 17.04 6.30 3.38
C ASP A 282 16.13 5.16 3.86
N MET A 283 16.14 4.91 5.18
CA MET A 283 15.45 3.78 5.79
C MET A 283 14.10 4.17 6.39
N HIS A 284 13.04 3.47 5.97
CA HIS A 284 11.66 3.75 6.34
C HIS A 284 11.02 2.60 7.09
N ARG A 285 10.14 2.89 8.05
CA ARG A 285 9.47 1.85 8.85
C ARG A 285 8.21 1.35 8.14
N THR A 286 8.05 0.04 8.14
CA THR A 286 6.85 -0.67 7.64
C THR A 286 6.25 -1.51 8.76
N PRO A 287 5.07 -2.13 8.60
CA PRO A 287 4.56 -3.07 9.61
C PRO A 287 5.49 -4.25 9.90
N PHE A 288 6.30 -4.65 8.91
CA PHE A 288 7.13 -5.84 8.98
C PHE A 288 8.53 -5.51 9.52
N GLU A 289 9.17 -4.52 8.93
CA GLU A 289 10.57 -4.16 9.21
C GLU A 289 10.92 -2.75 8.69
N LYS A 290 12.20 -2.37 8.75
CA LYS A 290 12.71 -1.17 8.07
C LYS A 290 13.16 -1.53 6.66
N LEU A 291 12.75 -0.76 5.65
CA LEU A 291 13.14 -0.95 4.25
C LEU A 291 13.69 0.35 3.65
N PRO A 292 14.65 0.28 2.71
CA PRO A 292 15.08 1.42 1.93
C PRO A 292 13.93 2.03 1.13
N GLY A 293 13.93 3.34 0.93
CA GLY A 293 12.87 4.04 0.19
C GLY A 293 12.66 3.49 -1.21
N LEU A 294 13.75 3.26 -1.96
CA LEU A 294 13.70 2.63 -3.29
C LEU A 294 13.01 1.25 -3.29
N VAL A 295 13.16 0.46 -2.21
CA VAL A 295 12.53 -0.87 -2.11
C VAL A 295 11.03 -0.72 -1.85
N LEU A 296 10.60 0.33 -1.13
CA LEU A 296 9.20 0.68 -0.99
C LEU A 296 8.58 1.08 -2.33
N LEU A 297 9.28 1.92 -3.10
CA LEU A 297 8.87 2.34 -4.43
C LEU A 297 8.75 1.15 -5.38
N TYR A 298 9.72 0.24 -5.34
CA TYR A 298 9.70 -0.96 -6.16
C TYR A 298 8.58 -1.94 -5.75
N ASN A 299 8.34 -2.15 -4.45
CA ASN A 299 7.20 -2.94 -3.98
C ASN A 299 5.85 -2.34 -4.39
N ALA A 300 5.74 -1.00 -4.38
CA ALA A 300 4.54 -0.32 -4.86
C ALA A 300 4.33 -0.53 -6.36
N TYR A 301 5.41 -0.51 -7.16
CA TYR A 301 5.36 -0.88 -8.58
C TYR A 301 4.91 -2.34 -8.75
N LEU A 302 5.48 -3.29 -8.00
CA LEU A 302 5.12 -4.70 -8.07
C LEU A 302 3.67 -4.99 -7.66
N THR A 303 3.10 -4.16 -6.78
CA THR A 303 1.68 -4.22 -6.39
C THR A 303 0.77 -3.86 -7.56
N LEU A 304 1.20 -2.92 -8.42
CA LEU A 304 0.49 -2.58 -9.66
C LEU A 304 0.63 -3.68 -10.72
N VAL A 305 1.83 -4.25 -10.84
CA VAL A 305 2.09 -5.35 -11.79
C VAL A 305 1.24 -6.59 -11.48
N SER A 306 1.01 -6.92 -10.21
CA SER A 306 0.10 -8.02 -9.85
C SER A 306 -1.38 -7.68 -9.94
N GLY A 307 -1.75 -6.42 -10.19
CA GLY A 307 -3.14 -5.99 -10.24
C GLY A 307 -3.87 -6.02 -8.90
N GLU A 308 -3.14 -6.01 -7.78
CA GLU A 308 -3.73 -6.03 -6.42
C GLU A 308 -4.51 -4.74 -6.12
N ASN A 309 -4.16 -3.66 -6.81
CA ASN A 309 -4.88 -2.39 -6.83
C ASN A 309 -6.23 -2.45 -7.55
N ALA A 310 -6.42 -3.39 -8.50
CA ALA A 310 -7.64 -3.47 -9.29
C ALA A 310 -8.82 -3.95 -8.43
N LEU A 311 -10.05 -3.59 -8.77
CA LEU A 311 -11.28 -4.02 -8.10
C LEU A 311 -12.00 -5.06 -8.96
N SER A 312 -11.90 -6.32 -8.57
CA SER A 312 -12.60 -7.41 -9.24
C SER A 312 -14.09 -7.43 -8.86
N SER A 313 -14.98 -7.64 -9.84
CA SER A 313 -16.43 -7.78 -9.60
C SER A 313 -16.76 -8.92 -8.63
N TRP A 314 -16.00 -10.02 -8.66
CA TRP A 314 -16.16 -11.15 -7.73
C TRP A 314 -15.91 -10.77 -6.27
N TRP A 315 -14.89 -9.96 -6.02
CA TRP A 315 -14.62 -9.45 -4.67
C TRP A 315 -15.76 -8.54 -4.19
N LEU A 316 -16.29 -7.66 -5.06
CA LEU A 316 -17.43 -6.81 -4.72
C LEU A 316 -18.68 -7.64 -4.40
N ALA A 317 -18.95 -8.69 -5.16
CA ALA A 317 -20.05 -9.61 -4.89
C ALA A 317 -19.86 -10.37 -3.56
N PHE A 318 -18.63 -10.81 -3.27
CA PHE A 318 -18.27 -11.44 -1.99
C PHE A 318 -18.52 -10.49 -0.81
N LEU A 319 -18.05 -9.23 -0.89
CA LEU A 319 -18.29 -8.23 0.15
C LEU A 319 -19.78 -7.94 0.32
N PHE A 320 -20.49 -7.77 -0.80
CA PHE A 320 -21.93 -7.53 -0.76
C PHE A 320 -22.68 -8.66 -0.07
N ALA A 321 -22.34 -9.93 -0.37
CA ALA A 321 -22.94 -11.09 0.29
C ALA A 321 -22.64 -11.11 1.80
N GLY A 322 -21.40 -10.83 2.20
CA GLY A 322 -21.00 -10.75 3.62
C GLY A 322 -21.72 -9.61 4.37
N TYR A 323 -21.83 -8.44 3.76
CA TYR A 323 -22.54 -7.30 4.34
C TYR A 323 -24.05 -7.48 4.34
N LEU A 324 -24.61 -8.18 3.36
CA LEU A 324 -26.01 -8.57 3.35
C LEU A 324 -26.32 -9.55 4.49
N LEU A 325 -25.44 -10.53 4.74
CA LEU A 325 -25.57 -11.44 5.87
C LEU A 325 -25.57 -10.69 7.21
N LEU A 326 -24.61 -9.77 7.40
CA LEU A 326 -24.53 -8.93 8.59
C LEU A 326 -25.76 -8.03 8.77
N SER A 327 -26.19 -7.38 7.70
CA SER A 327 -27.37 -6.50 7.71
C SER A 327 -28.64 -7.29 8.03
N TYR A 328 -28.84 -8.42 7.33
CA TYR A 328 -29.98 -9.31 7.56
C TYR A 328 -30.05 -9.78 9.01
N ARG A 329 -28.91 -10.17 9.58
CA ARG A 329 -28.81 -10.56 10.99
C ARG A 329 -29.23 -9.45 11.94
N ILE A 330 -28.77 -8.21 11.73
CA ILE A 330 -29.12 -7.05 12.57
C ILE A 330 -30.63 -6.77 12.51
N PHE A 331 -31.20 -6.72 11.30
CA PHE A 331 -32.61 -6.37 11.13
C PHE A 331 -33.58 -7.50 11.48
N PHE A 332 -33.15 -8.76 11.37
CA PHE A 332 -33.94 -9.94 11.71
C PHE A 332 -33.76 -10.41 13.17
N ASP A 333 -32.90 -9.73 13.95
CA ASP A 333 -32.58 -10.03 15.37
C ASP A 333 -32.22 -11.51 15.58
N LEU A 334 -31.39 -12.04 14.68
CA LEU A 334 -30.89 -13.41 14.78
C LEU A 334 -29.92 -13.51 15.96
N GLN A 335 -30.42 -14.03 17.08
CA GLN A 335 -29.59 -14.33 18.24
C GLN A 335 -28.80 -15.61 17.97
N VAL A 336 -27.48 -15.49 17.90
CA VAL A 336 -26.60 -16.67 17.92
C VAL A 336 -26.65 -17.27 19.32
N ILE A 337 -26.76 -18.59 19.38
CA ILE A 337 -26.77 -19.34 20.63
C ILE A 337 -25.40 -19.14 21.29
N LYS A 338 -25.39 -18.39 22.39
CA LYS A 338 -24.16 -18.09 23.13
C LYS A 338 -23.79 -19.27 24.01
N PRO A 339 -22.51 -19.68 24.06
CA PRO A 339 -22.04 -20.68 25.01
C PRO A 339 -22.36 -20.27 26.45
N ALA A 340 -22.77 -21.21 27.29
CA ALA A 340 -23.19 -20.93 28.67
C ALA A 340 -22.10 -20.25 29.52
N TRP A 341 -20.83 -20.52 29.25
CA TRP A 341 -19.70 -19.90 29.95
C TRP A 341 -19.57 -18.39 29.66
N LEU A 342 -19.81 -17.97 28.42
CA LEU A 342 -19.78 -16.56 28.00
C LEU A 342 -20.87 -15.73 28.68
N VAL A 343 -22.05 -16.33 28.84
CA VAL A 343 -23.18 -15.68 29.51
C VAL A 343 -22.89 -15.47 31.00
N LYS A 344 -22.25 -16.45 31.67
CA LYS A 344 -21.89 -16.37 33.09
C LYS A 344 -20.89 -15.26 33.41
N VAL A 345 -19.95 -14.98 32.51
CA VAL A 345 -18.95 -13.90 32.66
C VAL A 345 -19.58 -12.50 32.49
N SER A 346 -20.71 -12.40 31.77
CA SER A 346 -21.33 -11.12 31.39
C SER A 346 -22.27 -10.47 32.43
N ARG A 347 -21.88 -10.44 33.71
CA ARG A 347 -22.72 -9.80 34.75
C ARG A 347 -22.77 -8.26 34.67
N SER A 348 -21.71 -7.63 34.15
CA SER A 348 -21.69 -6.17 33.94
C SER A 348 -22.29 -5.78 32.59
N LYS A 349 -22.98 -4.63 32.54
CA LYS A 349 -23.52 -4.02 31.31
C LYS A 349 -22.44 -3.86 30.23
N PHE A 350 -21.21 -3.56 30.63
CA PHE A 350 -20.07 -3.47 29.73
C PHE A 350 -19.77 -4.82 29.05
N TRP A 351 -19.64 -5.90 29.81
CA TRP A 351 -19.37 -7.23 29.27
C TRP A 351 -20.51 -7.77 28.39
N GLN A 352 -21.76 -7.45 28.70
CA GLN A 352 -22.88 -7.77 27.81
C GLN A 352 -22.76 -7.08 26.46
N ALA A 353 -22.34 -5.82 26.43
CA ALA A 353 -22.09 -5.09 25.18
C ALA A 353 -20.95 -5.74 24.38
N VAL A 354 -19.85 -6.13 25.04
CA VAL A 354 -18.73 -6.83 24.40
C VAL A 354 -19.18 -8.15 23.78
N VAL A 355 -19.88 -9.00 24.54
CA VAL A 355 -20.35 -10.32 24.05
C VAL A 355 -21.37 -10.16 22.92
N ASN A 356 -22.20 -9.12 22.93
CA ASN A 356 -23.12 -8.82 21.83
C ASN A 356 -22.38 -8.36 20.56
N THR A 357 -21.23 -7.72 20.72
CA THR A 357 -20.40 -7.19 19.63
C THR A 357 -19.48 -8.26 19.04
N ALA A 358 -19.08 -9.24 19.86
CA ALA A 358 -18.14 -10.30 19.49
C ALA A 358 -18.55 -11.07 18.23
N ASP A 359 -19.85 -11.24 18.00
CA ASP A 359 -20.36 -11.99 16.86
C ASP A 359 -20.21 -11.23 15.53
N GLU A 360 -20.61 -9.96 15.48
CA GLU A 360 -20.38 -9.09 14.32
C GLU A 360 -18.88 -8.93 14.04
N LEU A 361 -18.09 -8.78 15.10
CA LEU A 361 -16.63 -8.74 15.02
C LEU A 361 -16.08 -10.04 14.43
N THR A 362 -16.60 -11.20 14.85
CA THR A 362 -16.18 -12.52 14.32
C THR A 362 -16.50 -12.63 12.85
N ILE A 363 -17.72 -12.29 12.43
CA ILE A 363 -18.13 -12.33 11.02
C ILE A 363 -17.28 -11.37 10.19
N LEU A 364 -17.07 -10.13 10.64
CA LEU A 364 -16.20 -9.17 9.95
C LEU A 364 -14.75 -9.67 9.86
N THR A 365 -14.23 -10.31 10.91
CA THR A 365 -12.89 -10.91 10.90
C THR A 365 -12.79 -12.02 9.86
N VAL A 366 -13.79 -12.91 9.79
CA VAL A 366 -13.84 -13.97 8.77
C VAL A 366 -13.93 -13.38 7.36
N ILE A 367 -14.77 -12.36 7.15
CA ILE A 367 -14.89 -11.68 5.85
C ILE A 367 -13.56 -11.03 5.46
N THR A 368 -12.91 -10.29 6.36
CA THR A 368 -11.62 -9.65 6.10
C THR A 368 -10.52 -10.67 5.84
N PHE A 369 -10.51 -11.77 6.59
CA PHE A 369 -9.55 -12.86 6.39
C PHE A 369 -9.74 -13.51 5.01
N LEU A 370 -10.95 -13.94 4.67
CA LEU A 370 -11.23 -14.52 3.35
C LEU A 370 -10.97 -13.52 2.21
N SER A 371 -11.32 -12.24 2.41
CA SER A 371 -11.00 -11.16 1.49
C SER A 371 -9.50 -11.07 1.22
N TYR A 372 -8.67 -11.17 2.26
CA TYR A 372 -7.22 -11.14 2.10
C TYR A 372 -6.67 -12.41 1.45
N PHE A 373 -7.09 -13.59 1.90
CA PHE A 373 -6.53 -14.84 1.40
C PHE A 373 -6.88 -15.08 -0.07
N ILE A 374 -8.13 -14.82 -0.47
CA ILE A 374 -8.65 -15.08 -1.82
C ILE A 374 -8.37 -13.89 -2.76
N PHE A 375 -8.52 -12.66 -2.28
CA PHE A 375 -8.50 -11.47 -3.13
C PHE A 375 -7.37 -10.48 -2.83
N HIS A 376 -6.49 -10.78 -1.86
CA HIS A 376 -5.35 -9.94 -1.46
C HIS A 376 -5.75 -8.53 -0.98
N ARG A 377 -6.98 -8.36 -0.48
CA ARG A 377 -7.50 -7.06 -0.01
C ARG A 377 -7.93 -7.13 1.44
N HIS A 378 -7.46 -6.18 2.23
CA HIS A 378 -7.89 -6.00 3.62
C HIS A 378 -9.06 -5.04 3.70
N ILE A 379 -9.81 -5.14 4.79
CA ILE A 379 -10.96 -4.28 5.08
C ILE A 379 -10.80 -3.83 6.52
N ASN A 380 -11.04 -2.55 6.79
CA ASN A 380 -10.97 -2.03 8.15
C ASN A 380 -12.18 -2.52 8.97
N ILE A 381 -11.92 -3.42 9.92
CA ILE A 381 -12.94 -4.05 10.74
C ILE A 381 -13.53 -3.06 11.75
N LEU A 382 -12.69 -2.24 12.39
CA LEU A 382 -13.11 -1.35 13.48
C LEU A 382 -14.15 -0.34 13.00
N ILE A 383 -13.94 0.25 11.83
CA ILE A 383 -14.80 1.29 11.29
C ILE A 383 -16.13 0.73 10.82
N LEU A 384 -16.13 -0.45 10.22
CA LEU A 384 -17.36 -1.16 9.90
C LEU A 384 -18.11 -1.57 11.16
N LEU A 385 -17.42 -2.00 12.21
CA LEU A 385 -18.04 -2.35 13.48
C LEU A 385 -18.71 -1.13 14.12
N ILE A 386 -18.04 0.04 14.14
CA ILE A 386 -18.62 1.30 14.62
C ILE A 386 -19.87 1.65 13.81
N TYR A 387 -19.80 1.57 12.48
CA TYR A 387 -20.95 1.80 11.61
C TYR A 387 -22.12 0.86 11.95
N LEU A 388 -21.86 -0.45 12.06
CA LEU A 388 -22.87 -1.44 12.41
C LEU A 388 -23.54 -1.14 13.76
N LYS A 389 -22.78 -0.70 14.77
CA LYS A 389 -23.34 -0.33 16.08
C LYS A 389 -24.21 0.91 16.04
N ILE A 390 -23.87 1.89 15.20
CA ILE A 390 -24.74 3.04 14.96
C ILE A 390 -26.05 2.59 14.31
N VAL A 391 -25.97 1.74 13.26
CA VAL A 391 -27.16 1.21 12.58
C VAL A 391 -28.03 0.38 13.52
N GLU A 392 -27.44 -0.51 14.31
CA GLU A 392 -28.15 -1.32 15.31
C GLU A 392 -28.87 -0.44 16.35
N TYR A 393 -28.19 0.59 16.85
CA TYR A 393 -28.76 1.56 17.79
C TYR A 393 -29.95 2.32 17.19
N LEU A 394 -29.82 2.82 15.96
CA LEU A 394 -30.89 3.51 15.26
C LEU A 394 -32.07 2.57 14.98
N TRP A 395 -31.81 1.34 14.54
CA TRP A 395 -32.84 0.35 14.28
C TRP A 395 -33.69 0.06 15.52
N LYS A 396 -33.05 -0.12 16.69
CA LYS A 396 -33.74 -0.38 17.97
C LYS A 396 -34.67 0.75 18.40
N LYS A 397 -34.48 1.98 17.89
CA LYS A 397 -35.35 3.13 18.15
C LYS A 397 -36.52 3.27 17.17
N THR A 398 -36.55 2.48 16.09
CA THR A 398 -37.61 2.60 15.09
C THR A 398 -38.96 2.07 15.60
N PRO A 399 -40.10 2.70 15.23
CA PRO A 399 -41.43 2.22 15.60
C PRO A 399 -41.70 0.77 15.14
N VAL A 400 -41.14 0.37 13.99
CA VAL A 400 -41.27 -0.97 13.43
C VAL A 400 -40.71 -2.03 14.40
N TYR A 401 -39.56 -1.76 15.00
CA TYR A 401 -38.96 -2.62 16.02
C TYR A 401 -39.79 -2.64 17.31
N LEU A 402 -40.29 -1.47 17.76
CA LEU A 402 -41.08 -1.33 18.99
C LEU A 402 -42.47 -1.99 18.89
N GLN A 403 -43.15 -1.88 17.75
CA GLN A 403 -44.44 -2.52 17.49
C GLN A 403 -44.34 -4.05 17.46
N GLY A 404 -43.18 -4.61 17.12
CA GLY A 404 -42.91 -6.03 17.26
C GLY A 404 -42.81 -6.51 18.71
N LYS A 405 -42.39 -5.65 19.66
CA LYS A 405 -42.25 -5.97 21.10
C LYS A 405 -43.53 -5.79 21.91
N MET A 406 -44.41 -4.84 21.53
CA MET A 406 -45.64 -4.55 22.29
C MET A 406 -46.65 -5.70 22.47
N PRO A 407 -46.79 -6.70 21.57
CA PRO A 407 -47.78 -7.78 21.75
C PRO A 407 -47.48 -8.72 22.93
N GLN A 408 -46.26 -8.72 23.48
CA GLN A 408 -45.88 -9.61 24.58
C GLN A 408 -46.01 -8.98 25.97
N MET A 409 -45.92 -7.65 26.09
CA MET A 409 -46.10 -6.98 27.40
C MET A 409 -47.56 -6.95 27.86
N PHE A 410 -48.53 -6.89 26.94
CA PHE A 410 -49.95 -6.93 27.30
C PHE A 410 -50.47 -8.34 27.63
N LYS A 411 -49.89 -9.41 27.08
CA LYS A 411 -50.30 -10.80 27.41
C LYS A 411 -49.86 -11.29 28.78
N ARG A 412 -48.91 -10.62 29.46
CA ARG A 412 -48.41 -11.04 30.78
C ARG A 412 -49.23 -10.50 31.96
N LYS A 413 -50.15 -9.55 31.75
CA LYS A 413 -50.96 -8.94 32.83
C LYS A 413 -52.32 -9.62 33.10
N HIS A 414 -52.73 -10.63 32.33
CA HIS A 414 -54.03 -11.32 32.51
C HIS A 414 -53.92 -12.77 32.99
N ARG A 415 -52.85 -13.14 33.70
CA ARG A 415 -52.68 -14.51 34.23
C ARG A 415 -52.37 -14.58 35.73
N VAL A 416 -52.96 -13.67 36.50
CA VAL A 416 -53.00 -13.75 37.96
C VAL A 416 -54.42 -13.37 38.38
N THR A 417 -55.31 -14.36 38.44
CA THR A 417 -56.51 -14.48 39.29
C THR A 417 -57.25 -15.73 38.82
N SER A 418 -56.87 -16.86 39.39
CA SER A 418 -57.71 -18.05 39.56
C SER A 418 -57.13 -18.84 40.71
#